data_AF-A0A1T4SKQ5-F1
#
_entry.id   AF-A0A1T4SKQ5-F1
#
_cell.length_a   1.000
_cell.length_b   1.000
_cell.length_c   1.000
_cell.angle_alpha   90.00
_cell.angle_beta   90.00
_cell.angle_gamma   90.00
#
_symmetry.space_group_name_H-M   'P 1'
#
loop_
_entity.id
_entity.type
_entity.pdbx_description
1 polymer ?
#
loop_
_entity_poly.entity_id
_entity_poly.type
_entity_poly.pdbx_seq_one_letter_code
_entity_poly.pdbx_strand_id
1 'polypeptide(L)'
;MSQTDTYLDGPVERRPTAAGRFREGLSDDDRKLMSRRFWISDPEALPNLHLRVPAKEEVPEIEYRYDLTPPKGQSRPYVRCAHCFRPIHWRGNVARYADGSRILLGCDCGEKQFGFRWTDREEAFSHRMSRHDLLVRLEGLEAALPLLHSFLLGLIEHPCLREFTSLRNELDAKMPELVSILTKVLQASGGTLELTERIRDIAAEIARDDRQKYSKNPDTKPIFKRMTKSLGRIEGGAFLLYGGSPSVEARNLADACEHLQAKFGLVGSDTLSEASELLGKAGSIVQAADRLTDRLAAANRFFELANLQTITQWLRKRMQLTAYSVSRMAFARVGATDAVRIERRSIALPRWSSRNKIGELLGI
;
A
#
# COMPACT_ATOMS: atom_id res chain seq x y z
N MET A 1 17.97 1.24 38.71
CA MET A 1 16.80 2.01 38.24
C MET A 1 17.32 3.02 37.23
N SER A 2 16.79 2.93 36.01
CA SER A 2 17.34 3.46 34.76
C SER A 2 17.38 4.98 34.71
N GLN A 3 18.57 5.55 34.46
CA GLN A 3 18.75 6.86 33.86
C GLN A 3 18.59 6.67 32.34
N THR A 4 17.53 7.23 31.76
CA THR A 4 17.36 7.25 30.30
C THR A 4 16.75 8.59 29.88
N ASP A 5 17.49 9.25 28.99
CA ASP A 5 17.06 10.15 27.93
C ASP A 5 16.42 11.48 28.30
N THR A 6 17.28 12.45 28.60
CA THR A 6 16.98 13.88 28.51
C THR A 6 18.05 14.56 27.66
N TYR A 7 18.05 14.36 26.34
CA TYR A 7 18.87 15.16 25.43
C TYR A 7 18.19 15.33 24.06
N LEU A 8 18.24 16.58 23.57
CA LEU A 8 17.93 17.07 22.22
C LEU A 8 16.52 17.65 21.96
N ASP A 9 16.17 18.74 22.66
CA ASP A 9 15.24 19.77 22.17
C ASP A 9 15.97 21.11 22.08
N GLY A 10 16.79 21.26 21.04
CA GLY A 10 17.34 22.56 20.63
C GLY A 10 16.44 23.19 19.56
N PRO A 11 16.25 24.52 19.54
CA PRO A 11 15.45 25.18 18.51
C PRO A 11 16.09 24.96 17.13
N VAL A 12 15.43 24.14 16.30
CA VAL A 12 15.83 23.92 14.91
C VAL A 12 15.50 25.20 14.14
N GLU A 13 16.53 26.01 13.86
CA GLU A 13 16.40 27.13 12.93
C GLU A 13 15.87 26.62 11.58
N ARG A 14 14.64 27.03 11.23
CA ARG A 14 13.97 26.68 9.97
C ARG A 14 14.70 27.32 8.79
N ARG A 15 15.76 26.67 8.31
CA ARG A 15 16.40 26.99 7.03
C ARG A 15 15.46 26.58 5.88
N PRO A 16 15.39 27.37 4.78
CA PRO A 16 14.54 27.05 3.65
C PRO A 16 14.84 25.64 3.12
N THR A 17 13.77 24.92 2.75
CA THR A 17 13.78 23.58 2.15
C THR A 17 14.46 23.62 0.78
N ALA A 18 15.79 23.62 0.79
CA ALA A 18 16.60 23.61 -0.42
C ALA A 18 16.66 22.19 -0.96
N ALA A 19 15.71 21.86 -1.85
CA ALA A 19 15.85 20.70 -2.72
C ALA A 19 17.22 20.75 -3.42
N GLY A 20 17.94 19.63 -3.45
CA GLY A 20 19.27 19.51 -4.05
C GLY A 20 20.42 19.45 -3.05
N ARG A 21 20.16 19.62 -1.75
CA ARG A 21 21.19 19.48 -0.70
C ARG A 21 21.71 18.06 -0.58
N PHE A 22 20.89 17.06 -0.85
CA PHE A 22 21.34 15.67 -0.80
C PHE A 22 22.54 15.45 -1.73
N ARG A 23 22.45 15.89 -2.99
CA ARG A 23 23.56 15.74 -3.96
C ARG A 23 24.81 16.50 -3.55
N GLU A 24 24.67 17.66 -2.90
CA GLU A 24 25.81 18.46 -2.40
C GLU A 24 26.56 17.75 -1.26
N GLY A 25 25.84 16.96 -0.44
CA GLY A 25 26.41 16.16 0.64
C GLY A 25 27.09 14.84 0.21
N LEU A 26 27.07 14.52 -1.09
CA LEU A 26 27.66 13.30 -1.63
C LEU A 26 29.14 13.49 -2.04
N SER A 27 29.93 12.47 -1.74
CA SER A 27 31.28 12.29 -2.28
C SER A 27 31.29 12.31 -3.82
N ASP A 28 32.43 12.64 -4.41
CA ASP A 28 32.61 12.60 -5.87
C ASP A 28 32.30 11.21 -6.45
N ASP A 29 32.64 10.16 -5.72
CA ASP A 29 32.41 8.78 -6.16
C ASP A 29 30.93 8.41 -6.15
N ASP A 30 30.17 8.84 -5.14
CA ASP A 30 28.71 8.64 -5.12
C ASP A 30 28.00 9.45 -6.22
N ARG A 31 28.45 10.69 -6.47
CA ARG A 31 27.93 11.49 -7.59
C ARG A 31 28.20 10.83 -8.93
N LYS A 32 29.41 10.30 -9.14
CA LYS A 32 29.73 9.50 -10.34
C LYS A 32 28.88 8.23 -10.41
N LEU A 33 28.69 7.56 -9.29
CA LEU A 33 27.89 6.33 -9.19
C LEU A 33 26.43 6.59 -9.57
N MET A 34 25.82 7.69 -9.15
CA MET A 34 24.46 8.08 -9.56
C MET A 34 24.32 8.26 -11.07
N SER A 35 25.37 8.71 -11.76
CA SER A 35 25.38 8.84 -13.22
C SER A 35 25.71 7.54 -13.97
N ARG A 36 26.10 6.47 -13.25
CA ARG A 36 26.54 5.22 -13.86
C ARG A 36 25.37 4.43 -14.42
N ARG A 37 25.50 3.98 -15.67
CA ARG A 37 24.59 3.01 -16.29
C ARG A 37 25.06 1.58 -16.00
N PHE A 38 24.20 0.78 -15.37
CA PHE A 38 24.49 -0.63 -15.05
C PHE A 38 23.93 -1.63 -16.07
N TRP A 39 22.92 -1.23 -16.85
CA TRP A 39 22.20 -2.12 -17.77
C TRP A 39 22.36 -1.70 -19.22
N ILE A 40 22.52 -2.66 -20.12
CA ILE A 40 22.54 -2.43 -21.56
C ILE A 40 21.51 -3.31 -22.28
N SER A 41 20.79 -2.70 -23.23
CA SER A 41 19.73 -3.34 -24.01
C SER A 41 20.21 -4.00 -25.29
N ASP A 42 21.38 -3.60 -25.78
CA ASP A 42 22.03 -4.17 -26.96
C ASP A 42 23.53 -4.33 -26.68
N PRO A 43 23.94 -5.45 -26.04
CA PRO A 43 25.33 -5.69 -25.70
C PRO A 43 26.21 -6.00 -26.93
N GLU A 44 25.63 -6.49 -28.03
CA GLU A 44 26.38 -6.91 -29.23
C GLU A 44 26.79 -5.72 -30.11
N ALA A 45 26.09 -4.59 -30.00
CA ALA A 45 26.44 -3.34 -30.69
C ALA A 45 27.62 -2.56 -30.07
N LEU A 46 28.17 -3.02 -28.94
CA LEU A 46 29.29 -2.34 -28.28
C LEU A 46 30.59 -2.42 -29.11
N PRO A 47 31.36 -1.32 -29.19
CA PRO A 47 32.65 -1.34 -29.88
C PRO A 47 33.69 -2.17 -29.10
N ASN A 48 34.70 -2.66 -29.83
CA ASN A 48 35.82 -3.46 -29.33
C ASN A 48 35.39 -4.78 -28.66
N LEU A 49 34.33 -5.40 -29.18
CA LEU A 49 33.83 -6.67 -28.68
C LEU A 49 34.61 -7.85 -29.26
N HIS A 50 35.25 -8.64 -28.41
CA HIS A 50 35.90 -9.88 -28.81
C HIS A 50 34.94 -11.06 -28.73
N LEU A 51 34.92 -11.86 -29.79
CA LEU A 51 34.13 -13.09 -29.90
C LEU A 51 34.67 -14.24 -29.03
N ARG A 52 35.89 -14.09 -28.51
CA ARG A 52 36.58 -15.08 -27.67
C ARG A 52 37.26 -14.37 -26.52
N VAL A 53 37.38 -15.06 -25.39
CA VAL A 53 38.17 -14.57 -24.26
C VAL A 53 39.64 -14.46 -24.70
N PRO A 54 40.26 -13.26 -24.66
CA PRO A 54 41.67 -13.10 -24.96
C PRO A 54 42.54 -13.94 -24.02
N ALA A 55 43.68 -14.45 -24.51
CA ALA A 55 44.65 -15.20 -23.69
C ALA A 55 45.46 -14.24 -22.78
N LYS A 56 44.78 -13.57 -21.87
CA LYS A 56 45.33 -12.64 -20.87
C LYS A 56 45.09 -13.20 -19.47
N GLU A 57 46.03 -12.98 -18.56
CA GLU A 57 45.90 -13.35 -17.13
C GLU A 57 45.02 -12.36 -16.32
N GLU A 58 44.74 -11.20 -16.91
CA GLU A 58 43.86 -10.17 -16.35
C GLU A 58 42.41 -10.68 -16.25
N VAL A 59 41.76 -10.39 -15.13
CA VAL A 59 40.31 -10.62 -14.97
C VAL A 59 39.59 -9.31 -15.26
N PRO A 60 38.74 -9.24 -16.31
CA PRO A 60 38.10 -7.99 -16.71
C PRO A 60 37.09 -7.51 -15.64
N GLU A 61 36.84 -6.21 -15.61
CA GLU A 61 35.81 -5.59 -14.78
C GLU A 61 34.43 -5.71 -15.43
N ILE A 62 33.38 -5.89 -14.63
CA ILE A 62 32.01 -5.85 -15.15
C ILE A 62 31.62 -4.40 -15.44
N GLU A 63 31.36 -4.11 -16.71
CA GLU A 63 30.93 -2.79 -17.18
C GLU A 63 29.40 -2.68 -17.10
N TYR A 64 28.68 -3.66 -17.67
CA TYR A 64 27.22 -3.71 -17.75
C TYR A 64 26.67 -5.11 -17.47
N ARG A 65 25.40 -5.18 -17.08
CA ARG A 65 24.53 -6.37 -17.19
C ARG A 65 23.58 -6.23 -18.36
N TYR A 66 23.19 -7.37 -18.93
CA TYR A 66 22.11 -7.44 -19.92
C TYR A 66 21.10 -8.52 -19.52
N ASP A 67 19.82 -8.23 -19.79
CA ASP A 67 18.73 -9.19 -19.73
C ASP A 67 17.82 -8.99 -20.96
N LEU A 68 17.91 -9.93 -21.90
CA LEU A 68 17.14 -9.97 -23.14
C LEU A 68 16.09 -11.08 -23.12
N THR A 69 15.70 -11.56 -21.93
CA THR A 69 14.69 -12.60 -21.77
C THR A 69 13.38 -12.13 -22.41
N PRO A 70 12.86 -12.81 -23.44
CA PRO A 70 11.65 -12.36 -24.11
C PRO A 70 10.43 -12.51 -23.18
N PRO A 71 9.41 -11.65 -23.33
CA PRO A 71 8.10 -11.89 -22.71
C PRO A 71 7.55 -13.26 -23.09
N LYS A 72 6.72 -13.85 -22.20
CA LYS A 72 6.12 -15.17 -22.43
C LYS A 72 5.43 -15.23 -23.81
N GLY A 73 5.85 -16.17 -24.64
CA GLY A 73 5.30 -16.37 -25.99
C GLY A 73 5.98 -15.58 -27.11
N GLN A 74 7.01 -14.79 -26.80
CA GLN A 74 7.82 -14.10 -27.81
C GLN A 74 9.19 -14.79 -27.96
N SER A 75 9.80 -14.67 -29.14
CA SER A 75 11.17 -15.12 -29.40
C SER A 75 12.09 -13.91 -29.57
N ARG A 76 13.27 -13.96 -28.94
CA ARG A 76 14.36 -13.01 -29.15
C ARG A 76 15.67 -13.78 -29.41
N PRO A 77 16.58 -13.22 -30.22
CA PRO A 77 17.87 -13.83 -30.44
C PRO A 77 18.65 -13.94 -29.12
N TYR A 78 19.34 -15.06 -28.95
CA TYR A 78 20.28 -15.24 -27.86
C TYR A 78 21.57 -14.45 -28.11
N VAL A 79 22.21 -14.01 -27.04
CA VAL A 79 23.50 -13.33 -27.07
C VAL A 79 24.62 -14.35 -27.20
N ARG A 80 25.57 -14.09 -28.10
CA ARG A 80 26.76 -14.94 -28.25
C ARG A 80 27.75 -14.72 -27.10
N CYS A 81 27.99 -15.78 -26.32
CA CYS A 81 28.96 -15.75 -25.22
C CYS A 81 30.38 -16.08 -25.71
N ALA A 82 31.36 -15.28 -25.27
CA ALA A 82 32.78 -15.42 -25.61
C ALA A 82 33.43 -16.68 -25.00
N HIS A 83 32.84 -17.24 -23.93
CA HIS A 83 33.29 -18.49 -23.30
C HIS A 83 32.66 -19.73 -23.95
N CYS A 84 31.34 -19.73 -24.20
CA CYS A 84 30.66 -20.88 -24.81
C CYS A 84 30.77 -20.92 -26.35
N PHE A 85 31.16 -19.81 -26.97
CA PHE A 85 31.21 -19.57 -28.42
C PHE A 85 29.87 -19.70 -29.16
N ARG A 86 28.75 -19.86 -28.44
CA ARG A 86 27.39 -20.08 -28.97
C ARG A 86 26.41 -19.00 -28.47
N PRO A 87 25.38 -18.66 -29.26
CA PRO A 87 24.29 -17.79 -28.85
C PRO A 87 23.27 -18.59 -28.03
N ILE A 88 23.51 -18.71 -26.72
CA ILE A 88 22.66 -19.53 -25.82
C ILE A 88 22.18 -18.78 -24.57
N HIS A 89 22.58 -17.51 -24.38
CA HIS A 89 22.23 -16.76 -23.17
C HIS A 89 21.28 -15.62 -23.50
N TRP A 90 20.25 -15.46 -22.67
CA TRP A 90 19.46 -14.22 -22.64
C TRP A 90 20.00 -13.22 -21.62
N ARG A 91 20.80 -13.67 -20.65
CA ARG A 91 21.26 -12.86 -19.52
C ARG A 91 22.74 -13.04 -19.28
N GLY A 92 23.39 -11.98 -18.84
CA GLY A 92 24.79 -12.05 -18.47
C GLY A 92 25.45 -10.68 -18.30
N ASN A 93 26.77 -10.67 -18.49
CA ASN A 93 27.63 -9.54 -18.19
C ASN A 93 28.40 -9.11 -19.44
N VAL A 94 28.59 -7.81 -19.60
CA VAL A 94 29.63 -7.22 -20.46
C VAL A 94 30.83 -6.95 -19.57
N ALA A 95 31.96 -7.61 -19.87
CA ALA A 95 33.20 -7.41 -19.15
C ALA A 95 34.18 -6.59 -19.99
N ARG A 96 34.92 -5.67 -19.38
CA ARG A 96 35.89 -4.78 -20.02
C ARG A 96 37.27 -4.93 -19.38
N TYR A 97 38.28 -5.13 -20.22
CA TYR A 97 39.70 -5.14 -19.83
C TYR A 97 40.27 -3.72 -19.73
N ALA A 98 41.44 -3.57 -19.13
CA ALA A 98 42.12 -2.27 -19.00
C ALA A 98 42.41 -1.58 -20.33
N ASP A 99 42.64 -2.34 -21.41
CA ASP A 99 42.86 -1.80 -22.77
C ASP A 99 41.58 -1.37 -23.49
N GLY A 100 40.42 -1.47 -22.83
CA GLY A 100 39.12 -1.12 -23.38
C GLY A 100 38.48 -2.19 -24.25
N SER A 101 39.12 -3.35 -24.43
CA SER A 101 38.51 -4.51 -25.08
C SER A 101 37.39 -5.09 -24.23
N ARG A 102 36.34 -5.60 -24.89
CA ARG A 102 35.13 -6.12 -24.25
C ARG A 102 34.86 -7.56 -24.61
N ILE A 103 34.19 -8.28 -23.72
CA ILE A 103 33.64 -9.62 -23.98
C ILE A 103 32.21 -9.73 -23.43
N LEU A 104 31.40 -10.56 -24.08
CA LEU A 104 30.09 -10.95 -23.56
C LEU A 104 30.19 -12.30 -22.88
N LEU A 105 29.68 -12.38 -21.66
CA LEU A 105 29.63 -13.60 -20.88
C LEU A 105 28.18 -13.88 -20.51
N GLY A 106 27.75 -15.14 -20.59
CA GLY A 106 26.51 -15.57 -19.95
C GLY A 106 26.59 -15.44 -18.43
N CYS A 107 25.44 -15.44 -17.75
CA CYS A 107 25.35 -15.22 -16.30
C CYS A 107 26.34 -16.04 -15.45
N ASP A 108 26.54 -17.32 -15.76
CA ASP A 108 27.45 -18.23 -15.04
C ASP A 108 28.69 -18.61 -15.86
N CYS A 109 28.97 -17.90 -16.95
CA CYS A 109 30.15 -18.17 -17.78
C CYS A 109 31.42 -17.49 -17.28
N GLY A 110 31.29 -16.37 -16.57
CA GLY A 110 32.45 -15.66 -16.02
C GLY A 110 33.15 -16.46 -14.91
N GLU A 111 32.38 -17.06 -14.00
CA GLU A 111 32.91 -17.94 -12.95
C GLU A 111 33.59 -19.17 -13.56
N LYS A 112 32.99 -19.81 -14.57
CA LYS A 112 33.60 -20.95 -15.29
C LYS A 112 34.91 -20.57 -15.99
N GLN A 113 35.03 -19.33 -16.45
CA GLN A 113 36.21 -18.85 -17.18
C GLN A 113 37.33 -18.36 -16.26
N PHE A 114 37.01 -17.65 -15.18
CA PHE A 114 37.98 -16.93 -14.35
C PHE A 114 38.00 -17.38 -12.87
N GLY A 115 37.16 -18.34 -12.50
CA GLY A 115 37.06 -18.89 -11.14
C GLY A 115 36.63 -17.84 -10.10
N PHE A 116 37.13 -18.01 -8.87
CA PHE A 116 36.79 -17.17 -7.71
C PHE A 116 37.03 -15.67 -7.94
N ARG A 117 38.02 -15.29 -8.75
CA ARG A 117 38.32 -13.89 -9.06
C ARG A 117 37.16 -13.21 -9.79
N TRP A 118 36.31 -13.96 -10.50
CA TRP A 118 35.09 -13.42 -11.09
C TRP A 118 34.03 -13.10 -10.05
N THR A 119 33.86 -13.98 -9.06
CA THR A 119 32.90 -13.81 -7.96
C THR A 119 33.14 -12.49 -7.22
N ASP A 120 34.41 -12.16 -6.94
CA ASP A 120 34.79 -10.88 -6.33
C ASP A 120 34.34 -9.68 -7.18
N ARG A 121 34.46 -9.78 -8.53
CA ARG A 121 34.01 -8.73 -9.46
C ARG A 121 32.48 -8.63 -9.50
N GLU A 122 31.78 -9.76 -9.46
CA GLU A 122 30.32 -9.79 -9.41
C GLU A 122 29.76 -9.21 -8.11
N GLU A 123 30.39 -9.52 -6.99
CA GLU A 123 30.04 -8.96 -5.69
C GLU A 123 30.28 -7.45 -5.68
N ALA A 124 31.47 -6.99 -6.09
CA ALA A 124 31.78 -5.57 -6.16
C ALA A 124 30.85 -4.80 -7.13
N PHE A 125 30.50 -5.40 -8.28
CA PHE A 125 29.54 -4.83 -9.21
C PHE A 125 28.13 -4.75 -8.59
N SER A 126 27.67 -5.83 -7.96
CA SER A 126 26.35 -5.89 -7.32
C SER A 126 26.25 -4.90 -6.18
N HIS A 127 27.29 -4.75 -5.36
CA HIS A 127 27.36 -3.74 -4.30
C HIS A 127 27.26 -2.31 -4.86
N ARG A 128 28.00 -2.00 -5.93
CA ARG A 128 27.91 -0.70 -6.63
C ARG A 128 26.50 -0.45 -7.17
N MET A 129 25.85 -1.46 -7.73
CA MET A 129 24.48 -1.36 -8.26
C MET A 129 23.47 -1.12 -7.13
N SER A 130 23.53 -1.89 -6.03
CA SER A 130 22.68 -1.69 -4.86
C SER A 130 22.85 -0.29 -4.24
N ARG A 131 24.10 0.20 -4.20
CA ARG A 131 24.40 1.55 -3.71
C ARG A 131 23.86 2.62 -4.66
N HIS A 132 23.96 2.45 -5.98
CA HIS A 132 23.33 3.32 -6.97
C HIS A 132 21.81 3.38 -6.77
N ASP A 133 21.15 2.22 -6.68
CA ASP A 133 19.70 2.14 -6.48
C ASP A 133 19.26 2.85 -5.20
N LEU A 134 20.02 2.68 -4.11
CA LEU A 134 19.78 3.40 -2.86
C LEU A 134 19.90 4.92 -3.06
N LEU A 135 20.96 5.41 -3.69
CA LEU A 135 21.17 6.84 -3.95
C LEU A 135 20.04 7.45 -4.79
N VAL A 136 19.60 6.75 -5.84
CA VAL A 136 18.48 7.18 -6.68
C VAL A 136 17.18 7.27 -5.87
N ARG A 137 16.90 6.29 -5.00
CA ARG A 137 15.72 6.31 -4.13
C ARG A 137 15.77 7.43 -3.10
N LEU A 138 16.96 7.78 -2.59
CA LEU A 138 17.13 8.90 -1.66
C LEU A 138 16.94 10.24 -2.34
N GLU A 139 17.43 10.40 -3.56
CA GLU A 139 17.12 11.57 -4.38
C GLU A 139 15.60 11.69 -4.63
N GLY A 140 14.94 10.57 -4.94
CA GLY A 140 13.49 10.53 -5.06
C GLY A 140 12.77 10.91 -3.76
N LEU A 141 13.28 10.46 -2.61
CA LEU A 141 12.78 10.81 -1.29
C LEU A 141 12.91 12.32 -1.02
N GLU A 142 14.05 12.94 -1.34
CA GLU A 142 14.25 14.39 -1.21
C GLU A 142 13.17 15.18 -1.96
N ALA A 143 12.84 14.75 -3.18
CA ALA A 143 11.82 15.37 -4.00
C ALA A 143 10.38 15.09 -3.51
N ALA A 144 10.15 13.91 -2.92
CA ALA A 144 8.82 13.46 -2.48
C ALA A 144 8.39 14.06 -1.14
N LEU A 145 9.32 14.23 -0.19
CA LEU A 145 8.98 14.66 1.18
C LEU A 145 8.25 16.01 1.25
N PRO A 146 8.67 17.08 0.53
CA PRO A 146 7.94 18.35 0.55
C PRO A 146 6.52 18.24 0.01
N LEU A 147 6.32 17.40 -1.02
CA LEU A 147 5.00 17.16 -1.61
C LEU A 147 4.08 16.43 -0.64
N LEU A 148 4.61 15.41 0.06
CA LEU A 148 3.87 14.67 1.08
C LEU A 148 3.50 15.57 2.25
N HIS A 149 4.45 16.36 2.76
CA HIS A 149 4.20 17.30 3.85
C HIS A 149 3.15 18.35 3.48
N SER A 150 3.27 18.97 2.30
CA SER A 150 2.27 19.93 1.79
C SER A 150 0.88 19.31 1.66
N PHE A 151 0.79 18.06 1.16
CA PHE A 151 -0.48 17.34 1.10
C PHE A 151 -1.10 17.14 2.50
N LEU A 152 -0.30 16.73 3.49
CA LEU A 152 -0.77 16.51 4.85
C LEU A 152 -1.25 17.81 5.51
N LEU A 153 -0.53 18.92 5.32
CA LEU A 153 -0.97 20.23 5.79
C LEU A 153 -2.28 20.66 5.12
N GLY A 154 -2.39 20.50 3.80
CA GLY A 154 -3.62 20.78 3.08
C GLY A 154 -4.78 19.90 3.54
N LEU A 155 -4.53 18.63 3.88
CA LEU A 155 -5.53 17.73 4.43
C LEU A 155 -6.00 18.16 5.82
N ILE A 156 -5.10 18.63 6.69
CA ILE A 156 -5.43 19.16 8.03
C ILE A 156 -6.39 20.34 7.95
N GLU A 157 -6.15 21.25 6.99
CA GLU A 157 -6.99 22.43 6.76
C GLU A 157 -8.30 22.11 6.02
N HIS A 158 -8.36 20.95 5.36
CA HIS A 158 -9.49 20.59 4.52
C HIS A 158 -10.77 20.39 5.36
N PRO A 159 -11.92 20.95 4.94
CA PRO A 159 -13.20 20.79 5.65
C PRO A 159 -13.62 19.33 5.89
N CYS A 160 -13.17 18.41 5.04
CA CYS A 160 -13.52 17.00 5.11
C CYS A 160 -13.24 16.34 6.46
N LEU A 161 -12.17 16.71 7.16
CA LEU A 161 -11.83 16.11 8.45
C LEU A 161 -12.79 16.56 9.56
N ARG A 162 -13.20 17.84 9.50
CA ARG A 162 -14.21 18.39 10.41
C ARG A 162 -15.57 17.76 10.16
N GLU A 163 -15.96 17.63 8.89
CA GLU A 163 -17.19 16.96 8.50
C GLU A 163 -17.21 15.49 8.96
N PHE A 164 -16.13 14.73 8.70
CA PHE A 164 -16.01 13.34 9.17
C PHE A 164 -16.22 13.23 10.68
N THR A 165 -15.53 14.06 11.45
CA THR A 165 -15.59 14.04 12.92
C THR A 165 -16.98 14.44 13.40
N SER A 166 -17.58 15.48 12.81
CA SER A 166 -18.93 15.94 13.12
C SER A 166 -19.97 14.84 12.84
N LEU A 167 -19.89 14.17 11.70
CA LEU A 167 -20.79 13.07 11.33
C LEU A 167 -20.73 11.92 12.31
N ARG A 168 -19.51 11.56 12.72
CA ARG A 168 -19.31 10.46 13.65
C ARG A 168 -19.86 10.80 15.03
N ASN A 169 -19.55 11.99 15.55
CA ASN A 169 -20.06 12.46 16.83
C ASN A 169 -21.59 12.59 16.81
N GLU A 170 -22.15 13.06 15.70
CA GLU A 170 -23.59 13.17 15.52
C GLU A 170 -24.26 11.79 15.52
N LEU A 171 -23.69 10.81 14.82
CA LEU A 171 -24.19 9.44 14.79
C LEU A 171 -24.13 8.77 16.17
N ASP A 172 -23.00 8.91 16.87
CA ASP A 172 -22.80 8.37 18.21
C ASP A 172 -23.72 9.01 19.25
N ALA A 173 -23.86 10.34 19.22
CA ALA A 173 -24.74 11.07 20.14
C ALA A 173 -26.23 10.81 19.90
N LYS A 174 -26.67 10.71 18.63
CA LYS A 174 -28.09 10.54 18.29
C LYS A 174 -28.53 9.08 18.28
N MET A 175 -27.63 8.14 18.00
CA MET A 175 -27.95 6.73 17.80
C MET A 175 -26.87 5.78 18.39
N PRO A 176 -26.57 5.87 19.70
CA PRO A 176 -25.47 5.11 20.31
C PRO A 176 -25.70 3.59 20.24
N GLU A 177 -26.95 3.14 20.38
CA GLU A 177 -27.30 1.71 20.26
C GLU A 177 -27.05 1.18 18.84
N LEU A 178 -27.36 1.97 17.82
CA LEU A 178 -27.10 1.61 16.43
C LEU A 178 -25.60 1.46 16.19
N VAL A 179 -24.80 2.43 16.63
CA VAL A 179 -23.33 2.39 16.52
C VAL A 179 -22.78 1.15 17.20
N SER A 180 -23.23 0.85 18.42
CA SER A 180 -22.82 -0.35 19.16
C SER A 180 -23.14 -1.64 18.39
N ILE A 181 -24.38 -1.76 17.89
CA ILE A 181 -24.84 -2.93 17.15
C ILE A 181 -24.06 -3.11 15.83
N LEU A 182 -23.91 -2.05 15.03
CA LEU A 182 -23.17 -2.13 13.77
C LEU A 182 -21.69 -2.42 13.99
N THR A 183 -21.08 -1.86 15.04
CA THR A 183 -19.70 -2.17 15.41
C THR A 183 -19.52 -3.65 15.73
N LYS A 184 -20.44 -4.24 16.51
CA LYS A 184 -20.42 -5.69 16.80
C LYS A 184 -20.57 -6.53 15.53
N VAL A 185 -21.46 -6.14 14.61
CA VAL A 185 -21.61 -6.84 13.32
C VAL A 185 -20.33 -6.74 12.49
N LEU A 186 -19.72 -5.56 12.41
CA LEU A 186 -18.47 -5.34 11.70
C LEU A 186 -17.33 -6.20 12.24
N GLN A 187 -17.21 -6.30 13.57
CA GLN A 187 -16.20 -7.13 14.23
C GLN A 187 -16.45 -8.64 14.08
N ALA A 188 -17.71 -9.07 14.19
CA ALA A 188 -18.05 -10.50 14.19
C ALA A 188 -18.13 -11.13 12.80
N SER A 189 -18.55 -10.37 11.78
CA SER A 189 -18.93 -10.90 10.46
C SER A 189 -18.31 -10.14 9.28
N GLY A 190 -17.33 -9.27 9.54
CA GLY A 190 -16.74 -8.40 8.52
C GLY A 190 -17.73 -7.43 7.87
N GLY A 191 -18.85 -7.15 8.57
CA GLY A 191 -19.94 -6.28 8.12
C GLY A 191 -21.10 -6.99 7.43
N THR A 192 -21.15 -8.33 7.40
CA THR A 192 -22.25 -9.06 6.77
C THR A 192 -23.51 -8.98 7.63
N LEU A 193 -24.59 -8.44 7.07
CA LEU A 193 -25.86 -8.28 7.75
C LEU A 193 -26.70 -9.53 7.56
N GLU A 194 -26.71 -10.38 8.58
CA GLU A 194 -27.46 -11.64 8.58
C GLU A 194 -28.74 -11.55 9.40
N LEU A 195 -29.75 -12.30 8.98
CA LEU A 195 -31.02 -12.44 9.68
C LEU A 195 -31.41 -13.91 9.79
N THR A 196 -31.66 -14.37 11.02
CA THR A 196 -32.22 -15.70 11.27
C THR A 196 -33.75 -15.63 11.27
N GLU A 197 -34.38 -16.14 10.23
CA GLU A 197 -35.84 -16.22 10.13
C GLU A 197 -36.32 -17.63 10.52
N ARG A 198 -37.46 -17.69 11.21
CA ARG A 198 -38.17 -18.94 11.50
C ARG A 198 -39.08 -19.25 10.32
N ILE A 199 -38.60 -20.12 9.43
CA ILE A 199 -39.31 -20.50 8.20
C ILE A 199 -40.01 -21.83 8.43
N ARG A 200 -41.27 -21.92 8.00
CA ARG A 200 -42.04 -23.16 8.05
C ARG A 200 -41.37 -24.22 7.17
N ASP A 201 -41.08 -25.38 7.74
CA ASP A 201 -40.37 -26.45 7.07
C ASP A 201 -41.35 -27.43 6.43
N ILE A 202 -41.88 -27.03 5.27
CA ILE A 202 -42.90 -27.79 4.54
C ILE A 202 -42.42 -29.22 4.23
N ALA A 203 -41.13 -29.40 3.92
CA ALA A 203 -40.57 -30.73 3.65
C ALA A 203 -40.62 -31.63 4.90
N ALA A 204 -40.32 -31.08 6.09
CA ALA A 204 -40.42 -31.84 7.34
C ALA A 204 -41.88 -32.15 7.72
N GLU A 205 -42.81 -31.24 7.40
CA GLU A 205 -44.25 -31.46 7.60
C GLU A 205 -44.78 -32.58 6.70
N ILE A 206 -44.48 -32.55 5.40
CA ILE A 206 -44.85 -33.63 4.46
C ILE A 206 -44.29 -34.98 4.95
N ALA A 207 -43.02 -35.02 5.33
CA ALA A 207 -42.40 -36.24 5.84
C ALA A 207 -43.01 -36.74 7.16
N ARG A 208 -43.52 -35.84 8.02
CA ARG A 208 -44.26 -36.23 9.22
C ARG A 208 -45.64 -36.77 8.86
N ASP A 209 -46.36 -36.09 7.98
CA ASP A 209 -47.72 -36.46 7.60
C ASP A 209 -47.73 -37.84 6.93
N ASP A 210 -46.73 -38.13 6.08
CA ASP A 210 -46.52 -39.46 5.51
C ASP A 210 -46.29 -40.54 6.58
N ARG A 211 -45.50 -40.24 7.62
CA ARG A 211 -45.27 -41.16 8.75
C ARG A 211 -46.52 -41.35 9.62
N GLN A 212 -47.38 -40.34 9.70
CA GLN A 212 -48.56 -40.33 10.56
C GLN A 212 -49.86 -40.70 9.85
N LYS A 213 -49.81 -41.08 8.57
CA LYS A 213 -50.98 -41.39 7.73
C LYS A 213 -51.98 -42.38 8.35
N TYR A 214 -51.52 -43.27 9.25
CA TYR A 214 -52.35 -44.26 9.96
C TYR A 214 -52.45 -44.02 11.48
N SER A 215 -51.97 -42.88 11.98
CA SER A 215 -52.10 -42.52 13.39
C SER A 215 -53.53 -42.09 13.71
N LYS A 216 -54.10 -42.56 14.83
CA LYS A 216 -55.43 -42.12 15.29
C LYS A 216 -55.46 -40.65 15.71
N ASN A 217 -54.30 -40.07 16.07
CA ASN A 217 -54.13 -38.68 16.48
C ASN A 217 -52.87 -38.10 15.80
N PRO A 218 -52.94 -37.64 14.54
CA PRO A 218 -51.81 -37.00 13.87
C PRO A 218 -51.50 -35.64 14.51
N ASP A 219 -50.22 -35.34 14.70
CA ASP A 219 -49.77 -34.03 15.15
C ASP A 219 -49.79 -33.07 13.96
N THR A 220 -50.60 -32.02 14.02
CA THR A 220 -50.77 -31.06 12.92
C THR A 220 -50.02 -29.75 13.15
N LYS A 221 -49.25 -29.63 14.23
CA LYS A 221 -48.53 -28.38 14.55
C LYS A 221 -47.50 -28.05 13.47
N PRO A 222 -47.42 -26.81 12.98
CA PRO A 222 -46.42 -26.47 11.96
C PRO A 222 -45.00 -26.70 12.47
N ILE A 223 -44.16 -27.31 11.64
CA ILE A 223 -42.73 -27.51 11.92
C ILE A 223 -41.99 -26.32 11.35
N PHE A 224 -41.06 -25.77 12.12
CA PHE A 224 -40.26 -24.64 11.68
C PHE A 224 -38.79 -24.94 11.82
N LYS A 225 -38.00 -24.47 10.85
CA LYS A 225 -36.55 -24.42 10.92
C LYS A 225 -36.07 -22.98 10.97
N ARG A 226 -34.90 -22.77 11.56
CA ARG A 226 -34.20 -21.48 11.55
C ARG A 226 -33.31 -21.45 10.31
N MET A 227 -33.48 -20.43 9.48
CA MET A 227 -32.65 -20.19 8.31
C MET A 227 -31.99 -18.83 8.42
N THR A 228 -30.68 -18.78 8.31
CA THR A 228 -29.92 -17.53 8.24
C THR A 228 -29.86 -17.05 6.79
N LYS A 229 -30.36 -15.83 6.55
CA LYS A 229 -30.30 -15.17 5.24
C LYS A 229 -29.38 -13.96 5.33
N SER A 230 -28.42 -13.86 4.40
CA SER A 230 -27.62 -12.64 4.22
C SER A 230 -28.46 -11.58 3.49
N LEU A 231 -28.50 -10.37 4.04
CA LEU A 231 -29.17 -9.21 3.45
C LEU A 231 -28.22 -8.31 2.67
N GLY A 232 -26.91 -8.48 2.84
CA GLY A 232 -25.88 -7.66 2.23
C GLY A 232 -24.70 -7.43 3.18
N ARG A 233 -23.72 -6.64 2.73
CA ARG A 233 -22.54 -6.27 3.53
C ARG A 233 -22.52 -4.76 3.74
N ILE A 234 -22.19 -4.33 4.96
CA ILE A 234 -21.94 -2.93 5.27
C ILE A 234 -20.68 -2.48 4.54
N GLU A 235 -20.84 -1.59 3.57
CA GLU A 235 -19.72 -0.89 2.96
C GLU A 235 -19.26 0.28 3.83
N GLY A 236 -17.97 0.61 3.75
CA GLY A 236 -17.43 1.75 4.48
C GLY A 236 -17.32 1.58 6.00
N GLY A 237 -17.45 0.35 6.53
CA GLY A 237 -17.45 0.08 7.98
C GLY A 237 -16.23 0.60 8.76
N ALA A 238 -15.11 0.85 8.09
CA ALA A 238 -13.96 1.57 8.65
C ALA A 238 -14.35 2.93 9.28
N PHE A 239 -15.38 3.61 8.76
CA PHE A 239 -15.95 4.82 9.34
C PHE A 239 -16.31 4.65 10.82
N LEU A 240 -16.89 3.50 11.20
CA LEU A 240 -17.31 3.20 12.57
C LEU A 240 -16.16 2.65 13.42
N LEU A 241 -15.36 1.74 12.86
CA LEU A 241 -14.36 0.96 13.61
C LEU A 241 -13.17 1.78 14.12
N TYR A 242 -12.70 2.77 13.37
CA TYR A 242 -11.47 3.48 13.73
C TYR A 242 -11.73 4.56 14.78
N GLY A 243 -11.27 4.34 16.02
CA GLY A 243 -11.47 5.23 17.18
C GLY A 243 -10.85 6.63 17.07
N GLY A 244 -9.62 6.75 16.55
CA GLY A 244 -8.85 8.00 16.60
C GLY A 244 -9.42 9.15 15.75
N SER A 245 -9.14 10.40 16.11
CA SER A 245 -9.49 11.57 15.29
C SER A 245 -8.62 11.62 14.01
N PRO A 246 -9.22 11.63 12.79
CA PRO A 246 -8.47 11.80 11.55
C PRO A 246 -7.60 13.07 11.52
N SER A 247 -8.02 14.13 12.19
CA SER A 247 -7.25 15.38 12.30
C SER A 247 -5.99 15.22 13.14
N VAL A 248 -6.07 14.45 14.24
CA VAL A 248 -4.90 14.14 15.06
C VAL A 248 -3.94 13.24 14.28
N GLU A 249 -4.48 12.24 13.58
CA GLU A 249 -3.69 11.35 12.72
C GLU A 249 -2.97 12.12 11.60
N ALA A 250 -3.66 13.01 10.88
CA ALA A 250 -3.08 13.85 9.85
C ALA A 250 -1.94 14.74 10.39
N ARG A 251 -2.13 15.33 11.57
CA ARG A 251 -1.11 16.16 12.23
C ARG A 251 0.11 15.35 12.62
N ASN A 252 -0.08 14.21 13.28
CA ASN A 252 1.02 13.32 13.64
C ASN A 252 1.83 12.87 12.41
N LEU A 253 1.16 12.64 11.27
CA LEU A 253 1.84 12.32 10.01
C LEU A 253 2.60 13.52 9.45
N ALA A 254 2.06 14.73 9.54
CA ALA A 254 2.75 15.95 9.11
C ALA A 254 4.02 16.17 9.94
N ASP A 255 3.91 16.08 11.28
CA ASP A 255 5.04 16.23 12.21
C ASP A 255 6.11 15.14 11.96
N ALA A 256 5.68 13.88 11.73
CA ALA A 256 6.60 12.80 11.37
C ALA A 256 7.30 13.06 10.03
N CYS A 257 6.61 13.67 9.06
CA CYS A 257 7.19 14.05 7.78
C CYS A 257 8.18 15.21 7.93
N GLU A 258 7.90 16.22 8.75
CA GLU A 258 8.82 17.33 9.07
C GLU A 258 10.08 16.80 9.76
N HIS A 259 9.93 15.91 10.74
CA HIS A 259 11.07 15.27 11.42
C HIS A 259 11.92 14.42 10.46
N LEU A 260 11.26 13.69 9.56
CA LEU A 260 11.95 12.90 8.55
C LEU A 260 12.72 13.79 7.56
N GLN A 261 12.17 14.94 7.16
CA GLN A 261 12.88 15.93 6.34
C GLN A 261 14.12 16.49 7.05
N ALA A 262 13.99 16.83 8.34
CA ALA A 262 15.11 17.32 9.13
C ALA A 262 16.24 16.29 9.23
N LYS A 263 15.90 15.01 9.50
CA LYS A 263 16.86 13.90 9.51
C LYS A 263 17.49 13.65 8.15
N PHE A 264 16.69 13.67 7.08
CA PHE A 264 17.17 13.48 5.73
C PHE A 264 18.19 14.54 5.31
N GLY A 265 18.03 15.78 5.78
CA GLY A 265 18.99 16.87 5.54
C GLY A 265 20.39 16.64 6.15
N LEU A 266 20.56 15.63 7.00
CA LEU A 266 21.85 15.21 7.59
C LEU A 266 22.47 14.01 6.85
N VAL A 267 21.80 13.48 5.84
CA VAL A 267 22.29 12.32 5.08
C VAL A 267 23.37 12.76 4.11
N GLY A 268 24.53 12.12 4.19
CA GLY A 268 25.64 12.23 3.25
C GLY A 268 26.26 10.86 3.01
N SER A 269 27.39 10.82 2.31
CA SER A 269 28.05 9.54 1.95
C SER A 269 28.37 8.64 3.14
N ASP A 270 28.72 9.21 4.30
CA ASP A 270 29.15 8.48 5.49
C ASP A 270 27.97 7.92 6.31
N THR A 271 26.77 8.45 6.13
CA THR A 271 25.56 8.08 6.88
C THR A 271 24.57 7.26 6.05
N LEU A 272 24.98 6.76 4.88
CA LEU A 272 24.12 5.97 3.99
C LEU A 272 23.62 4.65 4.60
N SER A 273 24.29 4.12 5.63
CA SER A 273 23.79 2.96 6.38
C SER A 273 22.42 3.24 7.03
N GLU A 274 22.19 4.47 7.49
CA GLU A 274 20.91 4.91 8.09
C GLU A 274 19.82 5.18 7.04
N ALA A 275 20.22 5.33 5.77
CA ALA A 275 19.32 5.76 4.70
C ALA A 275 18.20 4.75 4.40
N SER A 276 18.48 3.45 4.57
CA SER A 276 17.44 2.40 4.42
C SER A 276 16.34 2.54 5.47
N GLU A 277 16.68 2.95 6.69
CA GLU A 277 15.72 3.20 7.77
C GLU A 277 14.84 4.42 7.42
N LEU A 278 15.44 5.48 6.88
CA LEU A 278 14.71 6.68 6.45
C LEU A 278 13.71 6.36 5.32
N LEU A 279 14.10 5.55 4.34
CA LEU A 279 13.19 5.07 3.29
C LEU A 279 12.04 4.24 3.86
N GLY A 280 12.32 3.35 4.83
CA GLY A 280 11.29 2.57 5.50
C GLY A 280 10.29 3.45 6.28
N LYS A 281 10.78 4.48 6.97
CA LYS A 281 9.95 5.49 7.64
C LYS A 281 9.10 6.28 6.65
N ALA A 282 9.68 6.72 5.53
CA ALA A 282 8.95 7.42 4.47
C ALA A 282 7.80 6.56 3.93
N GLY A 283 8.08 5.30 3.59
CA GLY A 283 7.07 4.35 3.10
C GLY A 283 5.96 4.14 4.13
N SER A 284 6.29 4.08 5.42
CA SER A 284 5.31 3.94 6.50
C SER A 284 4.39 5.17 6.62
N ILE A 285 4.92 6.39 6.44
CA ILE A 285 4.13 7.63 6.43
C ILE A 285 3.20 7.66 5.22
N VAL A 286 3.70 7.31 4.03
CA VAL A 286 2.88 7.24 2.80
C VAL A 286 1.73 6.26 2.96
N GLN A 287 2.01 5.03 3.42
CA GLN A 287 0.97 4.03 3.67
C GLN A 287 -0.04 4.48 4.73
N ALA A 288 0.39 5.24 5.74
CA ALA A 288 -0.52 5.79 6.74
C ALA A 288 -1.40 6.91 6.13
N ALA A 289 -0.84 7.75 5.26
CA ALA A 289 -1.61 8.75 4.51
C ALA A 289 -2.61 8.11 3.53
N ASP A 290 -2.25 6.99 2.89
CA ASP A 290 -3.16 6.14 2.11
C ASP A 290 -4.33 5.65 2.96
N ARG A 291 -4.04 5.02 4.10
CA ARG A 291 -5.07 4.52 5.01
C ARG A 291 -6.00 5.63 5.51
N LEU A 292 -5.46 6.80 5.80
CA LEU A 292 -6.24 7.97 6.20
C LEU A 292 -7.18 8.42 5.06
N THR A 293 -6.68 8.48 3.83
CA THR A 293 -7.50 8.82 2.66
C THR A 293 -8.59 7.78 2.40
N ASP A 294 -8.24 6.48 2.49
CA ASP A 294 -9.19 5.38 2.34
C ASP A 294 -10.27 5.38 3.43
N ARG A 295 -9.90 5.78 4.65
CA ARG A 295 -10.81 5.95 5.78
C ARG A 295 -11.79 7.09 5.55
N LEU A 296 -11.34 8.22 5.00
CA LEU A 296 -12.25 9.31 4.60
C LEU A 296 -13.19 8.86 3.48
N ALA A 297 -12.69 8.13 2.49
CA ALA A 297 -13.52 7.54 1.44
C ALA A 297 -14.51 6.48 1.97
N ALA A 298 -14.15 5.76 3.03
CA ALA A 298 -15.03 4.80 3.69
C ALA A 298 -16.28 5.48 4.28
N ALA A 299 -16.16 6.71 4.78
CA ALA A 299 -17.34 7.47 5.23
C ALA A 299 -18.34 7.69 4.10
N ASN A 300 -17.87 8.03 2.90
CA ASN A 300 -18.74 8.20 1.74
C ASN A 300 -19.48 6.91 1.40
N ARG A 301 -18.76 5.78 1.32
CA ARG A 301 -19.36 4.45 1.10
C ARG A 301 -20.36 4.07 2.18
N PHE A 302 -20.07 4.42 3.45
CA PHE A 302 -20.98 4.14 4.56
C PHE A 302 -22.33 4.84 4.38
N PHE A 303 -22.32 6.11 3.95
CA PHE A 303 -23.53 6.92 3.72
C PHE A 303 -24.13 6.78 2.31
N GLU A 304 -23.67 5.82 1.49
CA GLU A 304 -24.30 5.52 0.22
C GLU A 304 -25.72 4.98 0.42
N LEU A 305 -26.62 5.36 -0.49
CA LEU A 305 -28.05 5.04 -0.39
C LEU A 305 -28.30 3.53 -0.29
N ALA A 306 -27.61 2.72 -1.10
CA ALA A 306 -27.75 1.27 -1.08
C ALA A 306 -27.33 0.67 0.28
N ASN A 307 -26.24 1.18 0.86
CA ASN A 307 -25.76 0.74 2.17
C ASN A 307 -26.76 1.11 3.29
N LEU A 308 -27.25 2.35 3.26
CA LEU A 308 -28.27 2.83 4.22
C LEU A 308 -29.59 2.05 4.11
N GLN A 309 -30.01 1.69 2.90
CA GLN A 309 -31.20 0.84 2.68
C GLN A 309 -30.99 -0.56 3.25
N THR A 310 -29.81 -1.15 3.07
CA THR A 310 -29.47 -2.47 3.60
C THR A 310 -29.48 -2.46 5.13
N ILE A 311 -28.83 -1.47 5.75
CA ILE A 311 -28.84 -1.28 7.21
C ILE A 311 -30.27 -1.10 7.72
N THR A 312 -31.07 -0.26 7.06
CA THR A 312 -32.46 0.00 7.44
C THR A 312 -33.33 -1.27 7.36
N GLN A 313 -33.21 -2.03 6.27
CA GLN A 313 -33.94 -3.29 6.10
C GLN A 313 -33.56 -4.30 7.18
N TRP A 314 -32.27 -4.40 7.49
CA TRP A 314 -31.78 -5.27 8.55
C TRP A 314 -32.29 -4.85 9.93
N LEU A 315 -32.25 -3.56 10.28
CA LEU A 315 -32.77 -3.04 11.55
C LEU A 315 -34.26 -3.29 11.70
N ARG A 316 -35.07 -3.00 10.67
CA ARG A 316 -36.52 -3.27 10.70
C ARG A 316 -36.81 -4.71 11.06
N LYS A 317 -36.13 -5.65 10.40
CA LYS A 317 -36.35 -7.09 10.61
C LYS A 317 -35.80 -7.57 11.96
N ARG A 318 -34.66 -7.04 12.41
CA ARG A 318 -34.00 -7.47 13.65
C ARG A 318 -34.67 -6.90 14.90
N MET A 319 -35.10 -5.64 14.85
CA MET A 319 -35.68 -4.92 15.99
C MET A 319 -37.22 -4.91 15.97
N GLN A 320 -37.86 -5.55 14.98
CA GLN A 320 -39.32 -5.57 14.80
C GLN A 320 -39.95 -4.16 14.74
N LEU A 321 -39.22 -3.18 14.20
CA LEU A 321 -39.66 -1.79 14.16
C LEU A 321 -40.68 -1.56 13.03
N THR A 322 -41.74 -0.81 13.31
CA THR A 322 -42.92 -0.59 12.45
C THR A 322 -42.70 0.45 11.34
N ALA A 323 -41.76 1.41 11.45
CA ALA A 323 -41.48 2.38 10.39
C ALA A 323 -40.01 2.88 10.33
N TYR A 324 -39.50 3.11 9.11
CA TYR A 324 -38.31 3.95 8.82
C TYR A 324 -38.59 4.71 7.52
N SER A 325 -38.04 5.91 7.34
CA SER A 325 -37.98 6.56 6.02
C SER A 325 -36.58 7.08 5.73
N VAL A 326 -36.10 6.86 4.50
CA VAL A 326 -34.88 7.46 3.97
C VAL A 326 -35.32 8.61 3.08
N SER A 327 -35.02 9.86 3.45
CA SER A 327 -35.44 11.07 2.72
C SER A 327 -34.24 11.93 2.32
N ARG A 328 -34.42 12.72 1.26
CA ARG A 328 -33.41 13.58 0.64
C ARG A 328 -33.33 15.01 1.23
N MET A 329 -34.22 15.42 2.16
CA MET A 329 -34.25 16.79 2.74
C MET A 329 -34.73 16.89 4.21
N ALA A 330 -33.88 17.44 5.09
CA ALA A 330 -34.10 18.04 6.44
C ALA A 330 -34.70 17.21 7.61
N PHE A 331 -34.08 17.41 8.79
CA PHE A 331 -34.26 16.71 10.09
C PHE A 331 -35.67 16.66 10.71
N ALA A 332 -35.94 15.57 11.45
CA ALA A 332 -36.79 15.55 12.65
C ALA A 332 -36.26 14.50 13.67
N ARG A 333 -36.46 14.78 14.96
CA ARG A 333 -35.92 14.09 16.16
C ARG A 333 -36.26 12.59 16.25
N VAL A 334 -35.36 11.80 16.84
CA VAL A 334 -35.71 10.53 17.50
C VAL A 334 -36.33 10.89 18.86
N GLY A 335 -37.65 10.87 18.92
CA GLY A 335 -38.40 11.07 20.16
C GLY A 335 -39.70 10.27 20.12
N ALA A 336 -39.90 9.42 21.13
CA ALA A 336 -41.10 8.67 21.52
C ALA A 336 -41.91 7.90 20.45
N THR A 337 -41.48 7.90 19.18
CA THR A 337 -42.17 7.25 18.06
C THR A 337 -41.16 6.52 17.18
N ASP A 338 -41.56 5.33 16.72
CA ASP A 338 -40.81 4.31 15.99
C ASP A 338 -40.26 4.75 14.63
N ALA A 339 -39.36 5.75 14.58
CA ALA A 339 -38.74 6.17 13.33
C ALA A 339 -37.28 6.64 13.54
N VAL A 340 -36.36 6.02 12.81
CA VAL A 340 -34.99 6.50 12.64
C VAL A 340 -34.79 6.88 11.19
N ARG A 341 -34.07 7.98 10.95
CA ARG A 341 -33.85 8.55 9.63
C ARG A 341 -32.36 8.82 9.44
N ILE A 342 -31.79 8.25 8.37
CA ILE A 342 -30.38 8.40 8.01
C ILE A 342 -30.32 9.10 6.66
N GLU A 343 -29.58 10.21 6.57
CA GLU A 343 -29.45 11.01 5.36
C GLU A 343 -28.16 10.68 4.62
N ARG A 344 -28.22 10.70 3.28
CA ARG A 344 -27.02 10.62 2.46
C ARG A 344 -26.18 11.88 2.69
N ARG A 345 -24.92 11.69 3.05
CA ARG A 345 -23.93 12.77 3.12
C ARG A 345 -22.67 12.34 2.36
N SER A 346 -22.11 13.27 1.61
CA SER A 346 -20.86 13.09 0.89
C SER A 346 -19.84 14.08 1.41
N ILE A 347 -18.71 13.56 1.84
CA ILE A 347 -17.52 14.30 2.19
C ILE A 347 -16.73 14.52 0.90
N ALA A 348 -16.50 15.78 0.54
CA ALA A 348 -15.60 16.11 -0.58
C ALA A 348 -14.18 15.68 -0.20
N LEU A 349 -13.57 14.79 -0.98
CA LEU A 349 -12.22 14.32 -0.72
C LEU A 349 -11.22 15.21 -1.49
N PRO A 350 -10.11 15.63 -0.86
CA PRO A 350 -9.04 16.28 -1.59
C PRO A 350 -8.46 15.30 -2.62
N ARG A 351 -8.15 15.81 -3.82
CA ARG A 351 -7.44 15.01 -4.82
C ARG A 351 -5.99 14.86 -4.38
N TRP A 352 -5.57 13.62 -4.17
CA TRP A 352 -4.16 13.30 -3.94
C TRP A 352 -3.42 13.16 -5.27
N SER A 353 -3.31 14.27 -6.01
CA SER A 353 -2.74 14.29 -7.37
C SER A 353 -1.27 13.85 -7.43
N SER A 354 -0.54 14.01 -6.32
CA SER A 354 0.88 13.66 -6.23
C SER A 354 1.13 12.21 -5.80
N ARG A 355 0.08 11.40 -5.55
CA ARG A 355 0.21 10.02 -5.05
C ARG A 355 1.10 9.16 -5.94
N ASN A 356 0.75 9.04 -7.22
CA ASN A 356 1.50 8.23 -8.17
C ASN A 356 2.93 8.73 -8.31
N LYS A 357 3.12 10.06 -8.35
CA LYS A 357 4.45 10.68 -8.41
C LYS A 357 5.28 10.37 -7.17
N ILE A 358 4.70 10.39 -5.97
CA ILE A 358 5.40 10.03 -4.73
C ILE A 358 5.76 8.54 -4.72
N GLY A 359 4.86 7.65 -5.14
CA GLY A 359 5.14 6.22 -5.28
C GLY A 359 6.29 5.96 -6.25
N GLU A 360 6.23 6.55 -7.45
CA GLU A 360 7.28 6.47 -8.47
C GLU A 360 8.63 6.99 -7.94
N LEU A 361 8.65 8.13 -7.24
CA LEU A 361 9.87 8.70 -6.67
C LEU A 361 10.46 7.81 -5.56
N LEU A 362 9.63 7.12 -4.78
CA LEU A 362 10.09 6.24 -3.71
C LEU A 362 10.41 4.81 -4.18
N GLY A 363 10.01 4.48 -5.42
CA GLY A 363 10.07 3.12 -5.96
C GLY A 363 9.14 2.15 -5.23
N ILE A 364 7.92 2.60 -4.91
CA ILE A 364 6.87 1.82 -4.21
C ILE A 364 5.68 1.58 -5.13
#